data_AF-A0A918ZS00-F1
#
_entry.id   AF-A0A918ZS00-F1
#
_cell.length_a   1.000
_cell.length_b   1.000
_cell.length_c   1.000
_cell.angle_alpha   90.00
_cell.angle_beta   90.00
_cell.angle_gamma   90.00
#
_symmetry.space_group_name_H-M   'P 1'
#
loop_
_entity.id
_entity.type
_entity.pdbx_description
1 polymer ?
#
loop_
_entity_poly.entity_id
_entity_poly.type
_entity_poly.pdbx_seq_one_letter_code
_entity_poly.pdbx_strand_id
1 'polypeptide(L)'
;MLYGIATATSALFLAAVLSALLRVPALRLGMVDRRRVRPVPLLGGVAVVGSTCLVAAAGGWTGAAPLSHEVGRLLAAGAGVAVLGLVADVWRLKARFLLVGTAVAAAFVVPYDETGLPAGLAAVAWIACVAAAFRGLDHADGLAGTVGVLTAFGAGVCAAAEMMDDLAVLLSVLAAALTGFLMHNWHPARIAFGACGSLFTGFVLAAAAVLVRTGYDAGSTAAVLFALTAMATADAVLVVLSRRLAGRPAHRRGPDHLAHRLRRLGLTPPGATVVLGAGTFAAVLVGVLIHTGWLAPVGGLWLAGAVLAAVLGLLCVRVYGPRRPTELHATATRSGTTGTYATATRSRAGAEGRGTGTRSRPAADGYGTAARSRTVEEYGGYGTATRSRPRPADPYGTGARAAADPGTVRTPAVVSPSEGLRTPGALRALHAPTPPPAPHALGAPHSTHMTQNRREYASQIFTPSPARQPEYPAPPLRGSAFSQVRESLRVRDG
;
A
#
# COMPACT_ATOMS: atom_id res chain seq x y z
N MET A 1 25.25 7.57 -9.32
CA MET A 1 24.38 8.36 -10.24
C MET A 1 23.88 7.57 -11.44
N LEU A 2 24.54 7.56 -12.61
CA LEU A 2 24.00 6.95 -13.86
C LEU A 2 23.44 5.52 -13.68
N TYR A 3 24.18 4.67 -12.99
CA TYR A 3 23.77 3.30 -12.70
C TYR A 3 22.42 3.21 -11.93
N GLY A 4 22.24 4.03 -10.89
CA GLY A 4 21.01 4.05 -10.09
C GLY A 4 19.77 4.44 -10.92
N ILE A 5 19.95 5.37 -11.86
CA ILE A 5 18.92 5.73 -12.85
C ILE A 5 18.61 4.52 -13.73
N ALA A 6 19.63 3.85 -14.28
CA ALA A 6 19.45 2.67 -15.14
C ALA A 6 18.72 1.52 -14.40
N THR A 7 19.05 1.26 -13.13
CA THR A 7 18.33 0.26 -12.32
C THR A 7 16.90 0.65 -12.01
N ALA A 8 16.65 1.92 -11.64
CA ALA A 8 15.30 2.42 -11.38
C ALA A 8 14.42 2.34 -12.65
N THR A 9 14.92 2.82 -13.78
CA THR A 9 14.25 2.72 -15.08
C THR A 9 13.97 1.27 -15.47
N SER A 10 14.94 0.36 -15.28
CA SER A 10 14.76 -1.07 -15.53
C SER A 10 13.67 -1.68 -14.62
N ALA A 11 13.66 -1.32 -13.34
CA ALA A 11 12.66 -1.78 -12.37
C ALA A 11 11.25 -1.29 -12.69
N LEU A 12 11.11 -0.04 -13.18
CA LEU A 12 9.83 0.52 -13.62
C LEU A 12 9.27 -0.24 -14.81
N PHE A 13 10.07 -0.41 -15.89
CA PHE A 13 9.62 -1.13 -17.08
C PHE A 13 9.33 -2.61 -16.76
N LEU A 14 10.19 -3.27 -15.99
CA LEU A 14 9.99 -4.65 -15.58
C LEU A 14 8.72 -4.81 -14.73
N ALA A 15 8.49 -3.93 -13.74
CA ALA A 15 7.26 -3.98 -12.92
C ALA A 15 6.00 -3.70 -13.73
N ALA A 16 6.05 -2.77 -14.69
CA ALA A 16 4.94 -2.46 -15.58
C ALA A 16 4.61 -3.66 -16.49
N VAL A 17 5.62 -4.26 -17.14
CA VAL A 17 5.46 -5.42 -18.01
C VAL A 17 4.97 -6.64 -17.21
N LEU A 18 5.56 -6.94 -16.04
CA LEU A 18 5.10 -8.02 -15.17
C LEU A 18 3.67 -7.79 -14.66
N SER A 19 3.30 -6.55 -14.33
CA SER A 19 1.93 -6.20 -13.92
C SER A 19 0.90 -6.41 -15.04
N ALA A 20 1.28 -6.18 -16.29
CA ALA A 20 0.46 -6.48 -17.46
C ALA A 20 0.35 -7.99 -17.71
N LEU A 21 1.48 -8.71 -17.72
CA LEU A 21 1.57 -10.14 -18.01
C LEU A 21 0.87 -11.00 -16.94
N LEU A 22 1.14 -10.77 -15.66
CA LEU A 22 0.58 -11.54 -14.54
C LEU A 22 -0.93 -11.41 -14.39
N ARG A 23 -1.57 -10.45 -15.07
CA ARG A 23 -3.03 -10.30 -15.14
C ARG A 23 -3.72 -11.54 -15.72
N VAL A 24 -3.12 -12.20 -16.71
CA VAL A 24 -3.69 -13.39 -17.38
C VAL A 24 -3.63 -14.65 -16.51
N PRO A 25 -2.47 -15.09 -15.95
CA PRO A 25 -2.42 -16.26 -15.07
C PRO A 25 -3.21 -16.03 -13.78
N ALA A 26 -3.25 -14.82 -13.22
CA ALA A 26 -4.10 -14.51 -12.07
C ALA A 26 -5.59 -14.79 -12.32
N LEU A 27 -6.11 -14.45 -13.51
CA LEU A 27 -7.48 -14.78 -13.92
C LEU A 27 -7.66 -16.29 -14.12
N ARG A 28 -6.73 -16.97 -14.80
CA ARG A 28 -6.77 -18.44 -15.03
C ARG A 28 -6.74 -19.24 -13.71
N LEU A 29 -5.98 -18.78 -12.73
CA LEU A 29 -5.85 -19.41 -11.41
C LEU A 29 -6.98 -19.00 -10.43
N GLY A 30 -7.94 -18.15 -10.84
CA GLY A 30 -8.99 -17.64 -9.95
C GLY A 30 -8.48 -16.73 -8.81
N MET A 31 -7.22 -16.30 -8.88
CA MET A 31 -6.54 -15.41 -7.92
C MET A 31 -7.03 -13.97 -8.08
N VAL A 32 -8.24 -13.71 -7.60
CA VAL A 32 -8.96 -12.45 -7.85
C VAL A 32 -9.50 -11.85 -6.55
N ASP A 33 -9.25 -10.55 -6.37
CA ASP A 33 -9.71 -9.76 -5.24
C ASP A 33 -11.22 -9.48 -5.30
N ARG A 34 -11.99 -10.39 -4.70
CA ARG A 34 -13.44 -10.26 -4.50
C ARG A 34 -13.83 -9.28 -3.37
N ARG A 35 -12.88 -8.50 -2.81
CA ARG A 35 -13.14 -7.44 -1.80
C ARG A 35 -13.54 -6.11 -2.47
N ARG A 36 -13.24 -5.96 -3.77
CA ARG A 36 -13.55 -4.79 -4.61
C ARG A 36 -14.85 -5.02 -5.38
N VAL A 37 -15.57 -3.94 -5.72
CA VAL A 37 -16.90 -4.00 -6.39
C VAL A 37 -16.83 -4.70 -7.76
N ARG A 38 -15.70 -4.55 -8.46
CA ARG A 38 -15.32 -5.41 -9.58
C ARG A 38 -14.20 -6.33 -9.10
N PRO A 39 -14.21 -7.63 -9.43
CA PRO A 39 -13.19 -8.55 -8.94
C PRO A 39 -11.87 -8.33 -9.72
N VAL A 40 -10.79 -7.94 -9.04
CA VAL A 40 -9.52 -7.52 -9.67
C VAL A 40 -8.40 -8.54 -9.47
N PRO A 41 -7.64 -8.96 -10.50
CA PRO A 41 -6.50 -9.90 -10.39
C PRO A 41 -5.49 -9.58 -9.28
N LEU A 42 -5.02 -10.58 -8.53
CA LEU A 42 -4.35 -10.39 -7.23
C LEU A 42 -2.84 -10.75 -7.25
N LEU A 43 -2.13 -10.45 -8.35
CA LEU A 43 -0.68 -10.73 -8.50
C LEU A 43 0.22 -9.48 -8.64
N GLY A 44 -0.31 -8.27 -8.40
CA GLY A 44 0.46 -7.03 -8.57
C GLY A 44 1.67 -6.93 -7.65
N GLY A 45 1.56 -7.41 -6.42
CA GLY A 45 2.67 -7.49 -5.49
C GLY A 45 3.81 -8.40 -5.95
N VAL A 46 3.51 -9.48 -6.68
CA VAL A 46 4.52 -10.39 -7.25
C VAL A 46 5.31 -9.69 -8.37
N ALA A 47 4.67 -8.81 -9.15
CA ALA A 47 5.37 -7.98 -10.14
C ALA A 47 6.37 -7.03 -9.48
N VAL A 48 5.98 -6.34 -8.40
CA VAL A 48 6.84 -5.40 -7.65
C VAL A 48 7.97 -6.13 -6.95
N VAL A 49 7.67 -7.16 -6.15
CA VAL A 49 8.68 -7.95 -5.43
C VAL A 49 9.66 -8.58 -6.41
N GLY A 50 9.16 -9.20 -7.48
CA GLY A 50 9.98 -9.83 -8.51
C GLY A 50 10.91 -8.85 -9.21
N SER A 51 10.42 -7.65 -9.57
CA SER A 51 11.27 -6.64 -10.23
C SER A 51 12.30 -6.04 -9.28
N THR A 52 11.93 -5.71 -8.03
CA THR A 52 12.87 -5.20 -7.02
C THR A 52 13.97 -6.22 -6.72
N CYS A 53 13.63 -7.48 -6.45
CA CYS A 53 14.60 -8.53 -6.15
C CYS A 53 15.49 -8.86 -7.36
N LEU A 54 14.94 -8.95 -8.58
CA LEU A 54 15.72 -9.29 -9.77
C LEU A 54 16.70 -8.18 -10.17
N VAL A 55 16.28 -6.91 -10.09
CA VAL A 55 17.16 -5.77 -10.40
C VAL A 55 18.27 -5.62 -9.36
N ALA A 56 17.96 -5.80 -8.07
CA ALA A 56 18.97 -5.77 -7.01
C ALA A 56 19.97 -6.94 -7.13
N ALA A 57 19.50 -8.15 -7.45
CA ALA A 57 20.36 -9.32 -7.68
C ALA A 57 21.27 -9.13 -8.91
N ALA A 58 20.72 -8.67 -10.03
CA ALA A 58 21.49 -8.35 -11.24
C ALA A 58 22.56 -7.26 -10.98
N GLY A 59 22.26 -6.29 -10.11
CA GLY A 59 23.21 -5.26 -9.70
C GLY A 59 24.42 -5.79 -8.93
N GLY A 60 24.18 -6.74 -8.02
CA GLY A 60 25.26 -7.45 -7.33
C GLY A 60 26.07 -8.35 -8.27
N TRP A 61 25.40 -9.09 -9.16
CA TRP A 61 26.04 -10.01 -10.12
C TRP A 61 26.90 -9.29 -11.17
N THR A 62 26.51 -8.08 -11.57
CA THR A 62 27.30 -7.24 -12.49
C THR A 62 28.42 -6.45 -11.81
N GLY A 63 28.52 -6.51 -10.47
CA GLY A 63 29.46 -5.71 -9.69
C GLY A 63 29.18 -4.20 -9.71
N ALA A 64 28.09 -3.77 -10.35
CA ALA A 64 27.78 -2.35 -10.60
C ALA A 64 27.04 -1.67 -9.43
N ALA A 65 26.38 -2.46 -8.58
CA ALA A 65 26.16 -2.12 -7.17
C ALA A 65 26.17 -3.41 -6.33
N PRO A 66 27.32 -3.79 -5.73
CA PRO A 66 27.34 -4.85 -4.74
C PRO A 66 26.49 -4.42 -3.53
N LEU A 67 25.51 -5.24 -3.17
CA LEU A 67 24.70 -5.01 -1.97
C LEU A 67 25.55 -5.33 -0.73
N SER A 68 25.52 -4.46 0.27
CA SER A 68 26.07 -4.76 1.59
C SER A 68 25.38 -5.99 2.21
N HIS A 69 26.02 -6.61 3.20
CA HIS A 69 25.40 -7.66 4.01
C HIS A 69 24.14 -7.17 4.76
N GLU A 70 23.97 -5.86 4.92
CA GLU A 70 22.81 -5.25 5.58
C GLU A 70 21.62 -5.16 4.62
N VAL A 71 21.83 -4.56 3.44
CA VAL A 71 20.82 -4.43 2.39
C VAL A 71 20.47 -5.80 1.80
N GLY A 72 21.43 -6.74 1.75
CA GLY A 72 21.19 -8.15 1.45
C GLY A 72 20.28 -8.85 2.48
N ARG A 73 20.53 -8.68 3.79
CA ARG A 73 19.65 -9.20 4.87
C ARG A 73 18.25 -8.59 4.78
N LEU A 74 18.15 -7.27 4.62
CA LEU A 74 16.89 -6.54 4.43
C LEU A 74 16.08 -7.09 3.26
N LEU A 75 16.70 -7.27 2.10
CA LEU A 75 16.05 -7.77 0.89
C LEU A 75 15.61 -9.24 1.04
N ALA A 76 16.44 -10.10 1.64
CA ALA A 76 16.12 -11.50 1.88
C ALA A 76 14.96 -11.67 2.89
N ALA A 77 14.99 -10.94 4.01
CA ALA A 77 13.90 -10.91 4.98
C ALA A 77 12.60 -10.33 4.37
N GLY A 78 12.73 -9.28 3.56
CA GLY A 78 11.63 -8.72 2.78
C GLY A 78 11.02 -9.74 1.81
N ALA A 79 11.84 -10.49 1.07
CA ALA A 79 11.37 -11.57 0.21
C ALA A 79 10.66 -12.68 0.99
N GLY A 80 11.14 -13.04 2.19
CA GLY A 80 10.42 -13.95 3.11
C GLY A 80 9.03 -13.42 3.52
N VAL A 81 8.94 -12.13 3.84
CA VAL A 81 7.67 -11.44 4.12
C VAL A 81 6.75 -11.39 2.88
N ALA A 82 7.31 -11.21 1.69
CA ALA A 82 6.57 -11.24 0.43
C ALA A 82 5.98 -12.64 0.15
N VAL A 83 6.74 -13.71 0.40
CA VAL A 83 6.27 -15.10 0.30
C VAL A 83 5.17 -15.37 1.33
N LEU A 84 5.34 -14.95 2.58
CA LEU A 84 4.29 -15.05 3.61
C LEU A 84 3.01 -14.30 3.22
N GLY A 85 3.15 -13.12 2.59
CA GLY A 85 2.04 -12.37 2.02
C GLY A 85 1.35 -13.08 0.85
N LEU A 86 2.13 -13.65 -0.07
CA LEU A 86 1.59 -14.43 -1.20
C LEU A 86 0.82 -15.66 -0.71
N VAL A 87 1.38 -16.42 0.23
CA VAL A 87 0.70 -17.55 0.89
C VAL A 87 -0.59 -17.08 1.60
N ALA A 88 -0.62 -15.89 2.17
CA ALA A 88 -1.83 -15.31 2.75
C ALA A 88 -2.87 -14.86 1.71
N ASP A 89 -2.46 -14.46 0.49
CA ASP A 89 -3.38 -14.18 -0.61
C ASP A 89 -3.99 -15.47 -1.19
N VAL A 90 -3.23 -16.59 -1.24
CA VAL A 90 -3.76 -17.91 -1.66
C VAL A 90 -4.64 -18.53 -0.57
N TRP A 91 -4.11 -18.73 0.65
CA TRP A 91 -4.72 -19.53 1.72
C TRP A 91 -5.46 -18.71 2.78
N ARG A 92 -5.56 -17.38 2.62
CA ARG A 92 -6.35 -16.47 3.48
C ARG A 92 -5.95 -16.54 4.96
N LEU A 93 -4.63 -16.53 5.21
CA LEU A 93 -4.06 -16.65 6.56
C LEU A 93 -4.61 -15.60 7.56
N LYS A 94 -4.76 -16.03 8.82
CA LYS A 94 -5.21 -15.15 9.92
C LYS A 94 -4.15 -14.06 10.19
N ALA A 95 -4.59 -12.81 10.34
CA ALA A 95 -3.71 -11.64 10.46
C ALA A 95 -2.63 -11.72 11.57
N ARG A 96 -2.85 -12.53 12.62
CA ARG A 96 -1.84 -12.80 13.66
C ARG A 96 -0.57 -13.51 13.12
N PHE A 97 -0.72 -14.43 12.18
CA PHE A 97 0.41 -15.15 11.59
C PHE A 97 1.23 -14.25 10.67
N LEU A 98 0.55 -13.35 9.93
CA LEU A 98 1.21 -12.29 9.18
C LEU A 98 2.04 -11.40 10.09
N LEU A 99 1.46 -10.90 11.19
CA LEU A 99 2.13 -10.01 12.13
C LEU A 99 3.35 -10.68 12.80
N VAL A 100 3.20 -11.91 13.29
CA VAL A 100 4.29 -12.67 13.91
C VAL A 100 5.40 -12.95 12.90
N GLY A 101 5.07 -13.39 11.68
CA GLY A 101 6.08 -13.61 10.64
C GLY A 101 6.82 -12.33 10.21
N THR A 102 6.13 -11.18 10.13
CA THR A 102 6.81 -9.89 9.90
C THR A 102 7.69 -9.46 11.06
N ALA A 103 7.33 -9.77 12.30
CA ALA A 103 8.15 -9.45 13.47
C ALA A 103 9.40 -10.35 13.55
N VAL A 104 9.27 -11.65 13.26
CA VAL A 104 10.41 -12.58 13.15
C VAL A 104 11.36 -12.14 12.04
N ALA A 105 10.83 -11.79 10.86
CA ALA A 105 11.65 -11.26 9.77
C ALA A 105 12.37 -9.95 10.13
N ALA A 106 11.71 -9.05 10.88
CA ALA A 106 12.32 -7.79 11.32
C ALA A 106 13.46 -8.02 12.33
N ALA A 107 13.34 -9.01 13.21
CA ALA A 107 14.37 -9.37 14.18
C ALA A 107 15.67 -9.89 13.52
N PHE A 108 15.63 -10.36 12.27
CA PHE A 108 16.85 -10.70 11.50
C PHE A 108 17.49 -9.52 10.76
N VAL A 109 16.86 -8.34 10.77
CA VAL A 109 17.33 -7.13 10.04
C VAL A 109 17.78 -6.01 10.97
N VAL A 110 17.20 -5.90 12.17
CA VAL A 110 17.56 -4.83 13.13
C VAL A 110 18.99 -5.03 13.68
N PRO A 111 19.87 -4.02 13.61
CA PRO A 111 21.22 -4.09 14.17
C PRO A 111 21.17 -3.89 15.70
N TYR A 112 21.07 -4.99 16.44
CA TYR A 112 20.99 -4.97 17.90
C TYR A 112 22.26 -4.48 18.59
N ASP A 113 23.42 -4.67 17.97
CA ASP A 113 24.71 -4.27 18.53
C ASP A 113 24.86 -2.74 18.65
N GLU A 114 24.22 -2.00 17.73
CA GLU A 114 24.22 -0.53 17.72
C GLU A 114 22.95 0.07 18.34
N THR A 115 21.78 -0.53 18.11
CA THR A 115 20.51 -0.02 18.68
C THR A 115 20.32 -0.39 20.15
N GLY A 116 20.93 -1.48 20.61
CA GLY A 116 20.67 -2.07 21.92
C GLY A 116 19.29 -2.76 21.98
N LEU A 117 19.19 -3.78 22.83
CA LEU A 117 18.00 -4.65 22.94
C LEU A 117 16.64 -3.91 23.11
N PRO A 118 16.47 -2.88 23.97
CA PRO A 118 15.16 -2.25 24.15
C PRO A 118 14.70 -1.43 22.93
N ALA A 119 15.61 -0.67 22.29
CA ALA A 119 15.26 0.08 21.09
C ALA A 119 15.12 -0.84 19.87
N GLY A 120 15.94 -1.88 19.76
CA GLY A 120 15.81 -2.90 18.73
C GLY A 120 14.48 -3.66 18.80
N LEU A 121 13.99 -4.01 20.01
CA LEU A 121 12.65 -4.58 20.18
C LEU A 121 11.54 -3.60 19.80
N ALA A 122 11.69 -2.31 20.13
CA ALA A 122 10.76 -1.27 19.68
C ALA A 122 10.76 -1.12 18.15
N ALA A 123 11.92 -1.20 17.50
CA ALA A 123 12.07 -1.19 16.04
C ALA A 123 11.41 -2.41 15.38
N VAL A 124 11.59 -3.62 15.91
CA VAL A 124 10.88 -4.83 15.44
C VAL A 124 9.36 -4.67 15.54
N ALA A 125 8.86 -4.16 16.67
CA ALA A 125 7.44 -3.88 16.86
C ALA A 125 6.93 -2.80 15.88
N TRP A 126 7.74 -1.77 15.60
CA TRP A 126 7.44 -0.71 14.64
C TRP A 126 7.34 -1.25 13.22
N ILE A 127 8.35 -2.00 12.74
CA ILE A 127 8.39 -2.60 11.40
C ILE A 127 7.19 -3.53 11.18
N ALA A 128 6.86 -4.39 12.15
CA ALA A 128 5.71 -5.27 12.08
C ALA A 128 4.37 -4.49 12.06
N CYS A 129 4.25 -3.42 12.84
CA CYS A 129 3.08 -2.53 12.83
C CYS A 129 2.92 -1.79 11.49
N VAL A 130 3.99 -1.22 10.94
CA VAL A 130 3.96 -0.48 9.67
C VAL A 130 3.67 -1.43 8.50
N ALA A 131 4.27 -2.62 8.45
CA ALA A 131 3.93 -3.63 7.45
C ALA A 131 2.43 -4.02 7.52
N ALA A 132 1.90 -4.25 8.73
CA ALA A 132 0.48 -4.53 8.92
C ALA A 132 -0.44 -3.34 8.53
N ALA A 133 0.04 -2.10 8.66
CA ALA A 133 -0.64 -0.86 8.28
C ALA A 133 -0.64 -0.63 6.76
N PHE A 134 0.48 -0.85 6.07
CA PHE A 134 0.54 -0.82 4.60
C PHE A 134 -0.40 -1.88 3.97
N ARG A 135 -0.49 -3.07 4.57
CA ARG A 135 -1.51 -4.08 4.21
C ARG A 135 -2.95 -3.64 4.51
N GLY A 136 -3.15 -2.55 5.26
CA GLY A 136 -4.42 -1.84 5.40
C GLY A 136 -4.76 -0.94 4.20
N LEU A 137 -3.76 -0.37 3.53
CA LEU A 137 -3.94 0.58 2.42
C LEU A 137 -4.40 -0.09 1.10
N ASP A 138 -4.19 -1.40 0.91
CA ASP A 138 -4.71 -2.21 -0.22
C ASP A 138 -6.25 -2.43 -0.18
N HIS A 139 -7.01 -1.47 0.36
CA HIS A 139 -8.47 -1.40 0.27
C HIS A 139 -8.96 -0.48 -0.86
N ALA A 140 -8.11 0.43 -1.34
CA ALA A 140 -8.41 1.40 -2.39
C ALA A 140 -7.59 1.11 -3.67
N ASP A 141 -8.00 1.70 -4.80
CA ASP A 141 -7.22 1.71 -6.05
C ASP A 141 -6.12 2.77 -5.92
N GLY A 142 -4.90 2.50 -6.41
CA GLY A 142 -3.75 3.40 -6.38
C GLY A 142 -3.10 3.65 -5.01
N LEU A 143 -3.88 3.77 -3.94
CA LEU A 143 -3.44 4.28 -2.63
C LEU A 143 -2.16 3.64 -2.07
N ALA A 144 -2.11 2.31 -1.96
CA ALA A 144 -0.93 1.63 -1.42
C ALA A 144 0.32 1.82 -2.29
N GLY A 145 0.15 1.94 -3.61
CA GLY A 145 1.23 2.27 -4.54
C GLY A 145 1.70 3.71 -4.36
N THR A 146 0.79 4.70 -4.39
CA THR A 146 1.12 6.13 -4.21
C THR A 146 1.84 6.39 -2.89
N VAL A 147 1.34 5.84 -1.78
CA VAL A 147 1.99 5.98 -0.46
C VAL A 147 3.36 5.30 -0.45
N GLY A 148 3.46 4.11 -1.04
CA GLY A 148 4.72 3.38 -1.16
C GLY A 148 5.78 4.13 -1.97
N VAL A 149 5.43 4.72 -3.13
CA VAL A 149 6.36 5.52 -3.96
C VAL A 149 6.89 6.73 -3.19
N LEU A 150 6.00 7.47 -2.52
CA LEU A 150 6.38 8.70 -1.80
C LEU A 150 7.27 8.39 -0.60
N THR A 151 6.91 7.41 0.23
CA THR A 151 7.75 6.97 1.36
C THR A 151 9.06 6.34 0.88
N ALA A 152 9.08 5.59 -0.23
CA ALA A 152 10.30 5.04 -0.82
C ALA A 152 11.27 6.14 -1.28
N PHE A 153 10.75 7.16 -1.98
CA PHE A 153 11.55 8.30 -2.40
C PHE A 153 12.13 9.07 -1.20
N GLY A 154 11.30 9.38 -0.20
CA GLY A 154 11.75 10.07 1.02
C GLY A 154 12.80 9.29 1.81
N ALA A 155 12.56 8.00 2.05
CA ALA A 155 13.54 7.15 2.71
C ALA A 155 14.84 7.00 1.89
N GLY A 156 14.75 7.00 0.55
CA GLY A 156 15.91 6.98 -0.35
C GLY A 156 16.73 8.28 -0.31
N VAL A 157 16.07 9.44 -0.18
CA VAL A 157 16.75 10.72 0.08
C VAL A 157 17.46 10.71 1.43
N CYS A 158 16.85 10.14 2.48
CA CYS A 158 17.50 9.96 3.76
C CYS A 158 18.73 9.02 3.68
N ALA A 159 18.57 7.85 3.06
CA ALA A 159 19.70 6.92 2.85
C ALA A 159 20.86 7.55 2.07
N ALA A 160 20.57 8.39 1.07
CA ALA A 160 21.58 9.12 0.31
C ALA A 160 22.27 10.24 1.13
N ALA A 161 21.59 10.83 2.12
CA ALA A 161 22.21 11.81 3.03
C ALA A 161 23.23 11.14 3.98
N GLU A 162 22.97 9.91 4.42
CA GLU A 162 23.89 9.07 5.22
C GLU A 162 24.94 8.33 4.36
N MET A 163 25.06 8.66 3.07
CA MET A 163 25.95 7.98 2.09
C MET A 163 25.72 6.46 1.94
N MET A 164 24.54 5.96 2.33
CA MET A 164 24.14 4.55 2.16
C MET A 164 23.68 4.28 0.72
N ASP A 165 24.62 4.39 -0.23
CA ASP A 165 24.36 4.34 -1.68
C ASP A 165 23.60 3.09 -2.14
N ASP A 166 23.89 1.92 -1.57
CA ASP A 166 23.24 0.65 -1.94
C ASP A 166 21.78 0.59 -1.44
N LEU A 167 21.51 1.11 -0.24
CA LEU A 167 20.17 1.25 0.31
C LEU A 167 19.37 2.32 -0.44
N ALA A 168 19.99 3.45 -0.80
CA ALA A 168 19.38 4.50 -1.62
C ALA A 168 19.02 3.97 -3.02
N VAL A 169 19.91 3.18 -3.64
CA VAL A 169 19.62 2.47 -4.90
C VAL A 169 18.46 1.49 -4.73
N LEU A 170 18.44 0.63 -3.70
CA LEU A 170 17.33 -0.30 -3.45
C LEU A 170 15.99 0.42 -3.29
N LEU A 171 15.97 1.54 -2.57
CA LEU A 171 14.76 2.35 -2.34
C LEU A 171 14.30 3.05 -3.63
N SER A 172 15.22 3.53 -4.47
CA SER A 172 14.89 4.06 -5.79
C SER A 172 14.31 2.99 -6.74
N VAL A 173 14.88 1.78 -6.70
CA VAL A 173 14.38 0.59 -7.43
C VAL A 173 12.99 0.20 -6.95
N LEU A 174 12.73 0.24 -5.63
CA LEU A 174 11.40 0.00 -5.06
C LEU A 174 10.38 1.08 -5.48
N ALA A 175 10.75 2.36 -5.40
CA ALA A 175 9.90 3.47 -5.83
C ALA A 175 9.53 3.37 -7.33
N ALA A 176 10.50 3.01 -8.16
CA ALA A 176 10.31 2.86 -9.60
C ALA A 176 9.46 1.62 -9.95
N ALA A 177 9.69 0.48 -9.28
CA ALA A 177 8.86 -0.71 -9.40
C ALA A 177 7.40 -0.46 -8.99
N LEU A 178 7.19 0.23 -7.86
CA LEU A 178 5.86 0.65 -7.40
C LEU A 178 5.19 1.60 -8.40
N THR A 179 5.96 2.47 -9.07
CA THR A 179 5.45 3.37 -10.13
C THR A 179 4.98 2.59 -11.36
N GLY A 180 5.75 1.60 -11.84
CA GLY A 180 5.35 0.74 -12.95
C GLY A 180 4.11 -0.12 -12.65
N PHE A 181 3.96 -0.56 -11.40
CA PHE A 181 2.73 -1.17 -10.90
C PHE A 181 1.57 -0.17 -10.81
N LEU A 182 1.81 1.07 -10.38
CA LEU A 182 0.79 2.10 -10.21
C LEU A 182 0.09 2.45 -11.53
N MET A 183 0.80 2.40 -12.66
CA MET A 183 0.21 2.51 -14.01
C MET A 183 -0.92 1.49 -14.29
N HIS A 184 -0.92 0.35 -13.59
CA HIS A 184 -1.90 -0.73 -13.71
C HIS A 184 -2.90 -0.78 -12.54
N ASN A 185 -2.56 -0.16 -11.41
CA ASN A 185 -3.37 -0.13 -10.18
C ASN A 185 -4.14 1.19 -9.97
N TRP A 186 -3.84 2.25 -10.73
CA TRP A 186 -4.60 3.49 -10.71
C TRP A 186 -6.08 3.27 -11.07
N HIS A 187 -6.96 4.11 -10.53
CA HIS A 187 -8.40 3.92 -10.69
C HIS A 187 -8.84 4.13 -12.16
N PRO A 188 -9.61 3.20 -12.78
CA PRO A 188 -10.07 1.92 -12.24
C PRO A 188 -9.02 0.80 -12.34
N ALA A 189 -8.67 0.17 -11.22
CA ALA A 189 -7.56 -0.78 -11.13
C ALA A 189 -7.72 -2.01 -12.04
N ARG A 190 -6.66 -2.35 -12.78
CA ARG A 190 -6.60 -3.53 -13.68
C ARG A 190 -5.99 -4.77 -13.00
N ILE A 191 -5.20 -4.54 -11.94
CA ILE A 191 -4.54 -5.52 -11.07
C ILE A 191 -4.46 -4.92 -9.64
N ALA A 192 -4.62 -5.76 -8.61
CA ALA A 192 -4.60 -5.41 -7.19
C ALA A 192 -3.24 -5.76 -6.57
N PHE A 193 -2.89 -5.11 -5.45
CA PHE A 193 -1.53 -5.20 -4.89
C PHE A 193 -1.33 -6.48 -4.06
N GLY A 194 -2.31 -6.84 -3.23
CA GLY A 194 -2.28 -8.04 -2.40
C GLY A 194 -1.46 -7.91 -1.13
N ALA A 195 -1.61 -8.89 -0.24
CA ALA A 195 -0.79 -9.01 0.96
C ALA A 195 0.69 -9.25 0.63
N CYS A 196 1.01 -9.94 -0.47
CA CYS A 196 2.37 -10.09 -0.99
C CYS A 196 3.11 -8.74 -1.12
N GLY A 197 2.61 -7.84 -1.96
CA GLY A 197 3.24 -6.55 -2.22
C GLY A 197 3.13 -5.58 -1.03
N SER A 198 1.94 -5.49 -0.43
CA SER A 198 1.71 -4.51 0.65
C SER A 198 2.46 -4.82 1.94
N LEU A 199 2.70 -6.10 2.28
CA LEU A 199 3.58 -6.46 3.39
C LEU A 199 5.04 -6.23 3.05
N PHE A 200 5.49 -6.61 1.84
CA PHE A 200 6.87 -6.37 1.38
C PHE A 200 7.24 -4.88 1.44
N THR A 201 6.45 -4.02 0.79
CA THR A 201 6.70 -2.58 0.75
C THR A 201 6.66 -1.98 2.15
N GLY A 202 5.66 -2.30 2.98
CA GLY A 202 5.60 -1.78 4.34
C GLY A 202 6.75 -2.26 5.24
N PHE A 203 7.24 -3.48 5.03
CA PHE A 203 8.40 -4.03 5.73
C PHE A 203 9.70 -3.33 5.31
N VAL A 204 10.00 -3.31 4.00
CA VAL A 204 11.25 -2.74 3.47
C VAL A 204 11.36 -1.26 3.80
N LEU A 205 10.27 -0.49 3.68
CA LEU A 205 10.27 0.94 4.01
C LEU A 205 10.48 1.21 5.50
N ALA A 206 9.84 0.43 6.38
CA ALA A 206 10.01 0.62 7.82
C ALA A 206 11.40 0.17 8.30
N ALA A 207 11.92 -0.94 7.77
CA ALA A 207 13.23 -1.46 8.15
C ALA A 207 14.37 -0.60 7.58
N ALA A 208 14.27 -0.13 6.34
CA ALA A 208 15.21 0.84 5.77
C ALA A 208 15.23 2.16 6.57
N ALA A 209 14.07 2.68 6.95
CA ALA A 209 13.98 3.87 7.78
C ALA A 209 14.51 3.65 9.22
N VAL A 210 14.56 2.41 9.72
CA VAL A 210 15.26 2.07 10.97
C VAL A 210 16.77 2.06 10.76
N LEU A 211 17.28 1.41 9.70
CA LEU A 211 18.71 1.35 9.40
C LEU A 211 19.32 2.77 9.27
N VAL A 212 18.66 3.64 8.51
CA VAL A 212 19.03 5.07 8.30
C VAL A 212 18.93 5.92 9.58
N ARG A 213 18.36 5.39 10.67
CA ARG A 213 18.28 6.04 11.98
C ARG A 213 19.05 5.31 13.08
N THR A 214 19.90 4.35 12.73
CA THR A 214 20.84 3.73 13.67
C THR A 214 21.82 4.79 14.20
N GLY A 215 22.25 4.69 15.46
CA GLY A 215 23.12 5.69 16.11
C GLY A 215 22.49 7.04 16.48
N TYR A 216 21.29 7.37 15.98
CA TYR A 216 20.60 8.63 16.28
C TYR A 216 19.80 8.61 17.59
N ASP A 217 19.53 9.79 18.16
CA ASP A 217 18.72 9.91 19.37
C ASP A 217 17.29 9.37 19.18
N ALA A 218 16.73 8.80 20.23
CA ALA A 218 15.42 8.15 20.18
C ALA A 218 14.26 9.11 19.82
N GLY A 219 14.39 10.41 20.13
CA GLY A 219 13.36 11.42 19.88
C GLY A 219 13.28 11.80 18.40
N SER A 220 14.41 12.17 17.79
CA SER A 220 14.47 12.45 16.35
C SER A 220 14.18 11.19 15.53
N THR A 221 14.66 10.02 15.97
CA THR A 221 14.38 8.74 15.31
C THR A 221 12.89 8.41 15.33
N ALA A 222 12.22 8.52 16.47
CA ALA A 222 10.76 8.36 16.54
C ALA A 222 10.02 9.37 15.64
N ALA A 223 10.48 10.63 15.61
CA ALA A 223 9.89 11.68 14.75
C ALA A 223 10.02 11.35 13.25
N VAL A 224 11.20 10.95 12.77
CA VAL A 224 11.45 10.60 11.36
C VAL A 224 10.71 9.31 10.97
N LEU A 225 10.78 8.27 11.81
CA LEU A 225 10.07 7.00 11.59
C LEU A 225 8.55 7.20 11.51
N PHE A 226 7.99 8.02 12.39
CA PHE A 226 6.58 8.41 12.33
C PHE A 226 6.28 9.21 11.07
N ALA A 227 7.05 10.26 10.76
CA ALA A 227 6.78 11.15 9.65
C ALA A 227 6.79 10.44 8.28
N LEU A 228 7.79 9.61 8.01
CA LEU A 228 7.90 8.84 6.76
C LEU A 228 6.75 7.84 6.58
N THR A 229 6.14 7.35 7.67
CA THR A 229 5.09 6.31 7.65
C THR A 229 3.71 6.84 8.07
N ALA A 230 3.57 8.15 8.28
CA ALA A 230 2.43 8.79 8.95
C ALA A 230 1.08 8.47 8.31
N MET A 231 1.02 8.37 6.98
CA MET A 231 -0.22 8.02 6.27
C MET A 231 -0.68 6.58 6.56
N ALA A 232 0.24 5.62 6.63
CA ALA A 232 -0.09 4.24 6.94
C ALA A 232 -0.52 4.10 8.41
N THR A 233 0.22 4.72 9.33
CA THR A 233 -0.10 4.68 10.77
C THR A 233 -1.41 5.41 11.08
N ALA A 234 -1.71 6.55 10.43
CA ALA A 234 -2.98 7.26 10.55
C ALA A 234 -4.19 6.40 10.13
N ASP A 235 -4.12 5.71 8.98
CA ASP A 235 -5.19 4.82 8.53
C ASP A 235 -5.41 3.66 9.52
N ALA A 236 -4.32 3.05 9.99
CA ALA A 236 -4.38 1.97 10.98
C ALA A 236 -4.97 2.44 12.33
N VAL A 237 -4.56 3.59 12.85
CA VAL A 237 -5.06 4.16 14.11
C VAL A 237 -6.55 4.53 13.99
N LEU A 238 -6.95 5.21 12.92
CA LEU A 238 -8.35 5.52 12.61
C LEU A 238 -9.20 4.25 12.63
N VAL A 239 -8.75 3.21 11.94
CA VAL A 239 -9.47 1.94 11.79
C VAL A 239 -9.57 1.20 13.12
N VAL A 240 -8.50 1.10 13.89
CA VAL A 240 -8.50 0.47 15.21
C VAL A 240 -9.42 1.21 16.17
N LEU A 241 -9.33 2.55 16.22
CA LEU A 241 -10.15 3.37 17.12
C LEU A 241 -11.63 3.35 16.72
N SER A 242 -11.95 3.47 15.42
CA SER A 242 -13.33 3.35 14.93
C SER A 242 -13.93 1.97 15.19
N ARG A 243 -13.15 0.89 15.13
CA ARG A 243 -13.63 -0.47 15.43
C ARG A 243 -13.84 -0.65 16.93
N ARG A 244 -12.93 -0.18 17.79
CA ARG A 244 -13.10 -0.19 19.26
C ARG A 244 -14.33 0.59 19.70
N LEU A 245 -14.52 1.82 19.22
CA LEU A 245 -15.72 2.64 19.52
C LEU A 245 -17.02 1.92 19.08
N ALA A 246 -17.02 1.31 17.89
CA ALA A 246 -18.14 0.51 17.40
C ALA A 246 -18.35 -0.85 18.10
N GLY A 247 -17.50 -1.23 19.06
CA GLY A 247 -17.55 -2.54 19.72
C GLY A 247 -17.18 -3.71 18.79
N ARG A 248 -16.47 -3.45 17.69
CA ARG A 248 -16.08 -4.44 16.68
C ARG A 248 -14.62 -4.85 16.87
N PRO A 249 -14.26 -6.15 16.74
CA PRO A 249 -12.87 -6.58 16.85
C PRO A 249 -12.04 -6.03 15.68
N ALA A 250 -10.87 -5.48 15.99
CA ALA A 250 -10.04 -4.73 15.02
C ALA A 250 -9.67 -5.51 13.75
N HIS A 251 -9.65 -6.84 13.80
CA HIS A 251 -9.31 -7.71 12.66
C HIS A 251 -10.47 -7.96 11.67
N ARG A 252 -11.74 -7.61 12.00
CA ARG A 252 -12.85 -7.71 11.04
C ARG A 252 -12.75 -6.56 10.04
N ARG A 253 -12.85 -6.88 8.74
CA ARG A 253 -12.86 -5.87 7.66
C ARG A 253 -14.12 -5.00 7.73
N GLY A 254 -14.01 -3.74 7.32
CA GLY A 254 -15.11 -2.79 7.23
C GLY A 254 -14.74 -1.55 6.40
N PRO A 255 -15.71 -0.70 6.02
CA PRO A 255 -15.50 0.47 5.18
C PRO A 255 -15.13 1.72 6.01
N ASP A 256 -14.22 1.57 6.98
CA ASP A 256 -13.90 2.54 8.03
C ASP A 256 -12.54 3.26 7.88
N HIS A 257 -11.77 2.88 6.87
CA HIS A 257 -10.49 3.48 6.44
C HIS A 257 -10.61 4.93 5.92
N LEU A 258 -9.50 5.67 5.86
CA LEU A 258 -9.42 7.09 5.49
C LEU A 258 -10.07 7.38 4.12
N ALA A 259 -9.71 6.62 3.08
CA ALA A 259 -10.27 6.84 1.73
C ALA A 259 -11.78 6.56 1.67
N HIS A 260 -12.32 5.66 2.48
CA HIS A 260 -13.78 5.45 2.57
C HIS A 260 -14.50 6.63 3.23
N ARG A 261 -13.86 7.33 4.17
CA ARG A 261 -14.42 8.53 4.83
C ARG A 261 -14.36 9.76 3.95
N LEU A 262 -13.24 9.99 3.26
CA LEU A 262 -13.14 11.03 2.24
C LEU A 262 -14.21 10.86 1.15
N ARG A 263 -14.47 9.63 0.71
CA ARG A 263 -15.56 9.33 -0.23
C ARG A 263 -16.97 9.55 0.33
N ARG A 264 -17.17 9.47 1.66
CA ARG A 264 -18.43 9.87 2.33
C ARG A 264 -18.57 11.39 2.46
N LEU A 265 -17.47 12.14 2.39
CA LEU A 265 -17.44 13.60 2.29
C LEU A 265 -17.55 14.10 0.81
N GLY A 266 -17.89 13.22 -0.13
CA GLY A 266 -18.14 13.57 -1.54
C GLY A 266 -16.94 13.44 -2.48
N LEU A 267 -15.74 13.10 -2.00
CA LEU A 267 -14.58 12.95 -2.88
C LEU A 267 -14.73 11.73 -3.81
N THR A 268 -14.30 11.86 -5.07
CA THR A 268 -14.22 10.74 -6.02
C THR A 268 -13.14 9.73 -5.59
N PRO A 269 -13.19 8.46 -6.05
CA PRO A 269 -12.14 7.47 -5.74
C PRO A 269 -10.70 7.91 -6.08
N PRO A 270 -10.40 8.51 -7.26
CA PRO A 270 -9.08 9.05 -7.52
C PRO A 270 -8.80 10.32 -6.70
N GLY A 271 -9.79 11.21 -6.51
CA GLY A 271 -9.62 12.44 -5.72
C GLY A 271 -9.23 12.16 -4.26
N ALA A 272 -9.87 11.18 -3.60
CA ALA A 272 -9.48 10.72 -2.28
C ALA A 272 -8.05 10.15 -2.25
N THR A 273 -7.63 9.48 -3.32
CA THR A 273 -6.28 8.91 -3.45
C THR A 273 -5.21 10.00 -3.63
N VAL A 274 -5.51 11.04 -4.43
CA VAL A 274 -4.65 12.21 -4.61
C VAL A 274 -4.50 13.02 -3.32
N VAL A 275 -5.59 13.26 -2.57
CA VAL A 275 -5.54 13.98 -1.29
C VAL A 275 -4.70 13.24 -0.25
N LEU A 276 -4.84 11.91 -0.14
CA LEU A 276 -3.99 11.11 0.75
C LEU A 276 -2.54 11.02 0.26
N GLY A 277 -2.30 11.04 -1.06
CA GLY A 277 -0.97 11.20 -1.64
C GLY A 277 -0.31 12.52 -1.27
N ALA A 278 -1.02 13.64 -1.40
CA ALA A 278 -0.52 14.97 -1.01
C ALA A 278 -0.22 15.05 0.50
N GLY A 279 -1.08 14.49 1.35
CA GLY A 279 -0.82 14.36 2.79
C GLY A 279 0.40 13.49 3.10
N THR A 280 0.62 12.42 2.32
CA THR A 280 1.84 11.59 2.44
C THR A 280 3.08 12.37 2.04
N PHE A 281 3.05 13.09 0.91
CA PHE A 281 4.17 13.92 0.46
C PHE A 281 4.55 14.96 1.51
N ALA A 282 3.57 15.67 2.10
CA ALA A 282 3.82 16.63 3.17
C ALA A 282 4.45 15.99 4.43
N ALA A 283 3.93 14.84 4.87
CA ALA A 283 4.47 14.11 6.02
C ALA A 283 5.89 13.58 5.77
N VAL A 284 6.14 13.02 4.58
CA VAL A 284 7.45 12.55 4.14
C VAL A 284 8.45 13.70 4.05
N LEU A 285 8.05 14.85 3.50
CA LEU A 285 8.89 16.05 3.41
C LEU A 285 9.30 16.55 4.81
N VAL A 286 8.38 16.57 5.77
CA VAL A 286 8.71 16.87 7.18
C VAL A 286 9.69 15.84 7.75
N GLY A 287 9.53 14.55 7.45
CA GLY A 287 10.47 13.49 7.87
C GLY A 287 11.88 13.68 7.31
N VAL A 288 11.99 13.99 6.01
CA VAL A 288 13.28 14.28 5.34
C VAL A 288 13.92 15.54 5.93
N LEU A 289 13.16 16.63 6.13
CA LEU A 289 13.68 17.88 6.69
C LEU A 289 14.12 17.76 8.16
N ILE A 290 13.46 16.91 8.97
CA ILE A 290 13.92 16.61 10.33
C ILE A 290 15.22 15.79 10.28
N HIS A 291 15.29 14.81 9.40
CA HIS A 291 16.46 13.95 9.23
C HIS A 291 17.70 14.73 8.78
N THR A 292 17.57 15.64 7.81
CA THR A 292 18.67 16.50 7.34
C THR A 292 18.98 17.69 8.27
N GLY A 293 18.30 17.81 9.41
CA GLY A 293 18.52 18.88 10.40
C GLY A 293 17.91 20.24 10.06
N TRP A 294 17.19 20.37 8.93
CA TRP A 294 16.50 21.61 8.52
C TRP A 294 15.26 21.92 9.37
N LEU A 295 14.68 20.91 10.03
CA LEU A 295 13.63 21.06 11.04
C LEU A 295 14.06 20.41 12.36
N ALA A 296 13.84 21.10 13.49
CA ALA A 296 14.03 20.51 14.80
C ALA A 296 13.03 19.34 15.03
N PRO A 297 13.37 18.31 15.82
CA PRO A 297 12.52 17.14 16.06
C PRO A 297 11.09 17.43 16.57
N VAL A 298 10.88 18.60 17.20
CA VAL A 298 9.55 19.11 17.59
C VAL A 298 8.57 19.21 16.40
N GLY A 299 9.08 19.37 15.17
CA GLY A 299 8.26 19.29 13.94
C GLY A 299 7.52 17.96 13.80
N GLY A 300 8.09 16.85 14.30
CA GLY A 300 7.42 15.55 14.35
C GLY A 300 6.23 15.52 15.32
N LEU A 301 6.29 16.28 16.42
CA LEU A 301 5.17 16.43 17.36
C LEU A 301 4.05 17.28 16.76
N TRP A 302 4.39 18.35 16.03
CA TRP A 302 3.40 19.13 15.28
C TRP A 302 2.72 18.31 14.18
N LEU A 303 3.47 17.50 13.44
CA LEU A 303 2.93 16.55 12.46
C LEU A 303 2.03 15.50 13.13
N ALA A 304 2.45 14.92 14.25
CA ALA A 304 1.64 13.95 15.01
C ALA A 304 0.34 14.59 15.53
N GLY A 305 0.38 15.83 16.01
CA GLY A 305 -0.80 16.60 16.41
C GLY A 305 -1.76 16.86 15.25
N ALA A 306 -1.25 17.28 14.10
CA ALA A 306 -2.05 17.50 12.88
C ALA A 306 -2.69 16.20 12.36
N VAL A 307 -1.94 15.10 12.34
CA VAL A 307 -2.43 13.77 11.98
C VAL A 307 -3.50 13.29 12.96
N LEU A 308 -3.30 13.47 14.27
CA LEU A 308 -4.28 13.12 15.29
C LEU A 308 -5.57 13.94 15.14
N ALA A 309 -5.46 15.26 14.91
CA ALA A 309 -6.61 16.13 14.66
C ALA A 309 -7.39 15.70 13.41
N ALA A 310 -6.71 15.35 12.31
CA ALA A 310 -7.33 14.84 11.09
C ALA A 310 -8.03 13.49 11.32
N VAL A 311 -7.41 12.56 12.08
CA VAL A 311 -8.02 11.27 12.45
C VAL A 311 -9.26 11.47 13.33
N LEU A 312 -9.20 12.36 14.33
CA LEU A 312 -10.33 12.68 15.21
C LEU A 312 -11.48 13.35 14.44
N GLY A 313 -11.18 14.32 13.58
CA GLY A 313 -12.17 14.96 12.72
C GLY A 313 -12.86 13.97 11.77
N LEU A 314 -12.10 13.03 11.19
CA LEU A 314 -12.66 11.98 10.33
C LEU A 314 -13.40 10.89 11.13
N LEU A 315 -13.12 10.67 12.42
CA LEU A 315 -13.90 9.78 13.27
C LEU A 315 -15.36 10.24 13.43
N CYS A 316 -15.61 11.56 13.42
CA CYS A 316 -16.96 12.14 13.45
C CYS A 316 -17.82 11.73 12.25
N VAL A 317 -17.21 11.39 11.11
CA VAL A 317 -17.91 10.82 9.93
C VAL A 317 -18.34 9.39 10.25
N ARG A 318 -19.52 9.23 10.86
CA ARG A 318 -20.02 7.93 11.35
C ARG A 318 -20.16 6.90 10.21
N VAL A 319 -19.32 5.86 10.26
CA VAL A 319 -19.34 4.71 9.35
C VAL A 319 -20.27 3.60 9.85
N TYR A 320 -20.45 3.51 11.17
CA TYR A 320 -21.30 2.53 11.84
C TYR A 320 -22.45 3.25 12.55
N GLY A 321 -23.66 2.69 12.47
CA GLY A 321 -24.82 3.18 13.21
C GLY A 321 -24.68 2.97 14.73
N PRO A 322 -25.60 3.54 15.53
CA PRO A 322 -25.65 3.29 16.97
C PRO A 322 -25.67 1.80 17.29
N ARG A 323 -25.05 1.39 18.40
CA ARG A 323 -25.28 0.06 18.94
C ARG A 323 -26.76 -0.02 19.32
N ARG A 324 -27.54 -0.88 18.64
CA ARG A 324 -28.79 -1.34 19.24
C ARG A 324 -28.41 -1.99 20.58
N PRO A 325 -29.07 -1.66 21.70
CA PRO A 325 -28.96 -2.48 22.90
C PRO A 325 -29.24 -3.94 22.52
N THR A 326 -28.54 -4.88 23.15
CA THR A 326 -28.98 -6.27 23.08
C THR A 326 -30.33 -6.33 23.78
N GLU A 327 -31.41 -6.44 23.01
CA GLU A 327 -32.70 -6.83 23.57
C GLU A 327 -32.53 -8.23 24.16
N LEU A 328 -32.28 -8.25 25.48
CA LEU A 328 -32.50 -9.43 26.29
C LEU A 328 -33.91 -9.91 25.97
N HIS A 329 -33.99 -11.03 25.26
CA HIS A 329 -35.24 -11.77 25.11
C HIS A 329 -35.62 -12.27 26.50
N ALA A 330 -36.30 -11.39 27.26
CA ALA A 330 -37.10 -11.77 28.39
C ALA A 330 -38.07 -12.83 27.87
N THR A 331 -37.73 -14.09 28.15
CA THR A 331 -38.41 -15.25 27.56
C THR A 331 -39.72 -15.38 28.30
N ALA A 332 -40.70 -14.58 27.86
CA ALA A 332 -42.05 -14.58 28.38
C ALA A 332 -42.65 -15.95 28.08
N THR A 333 -42.55 -16.85 29.05
CA THR A 333 -43.12 -18.20 29.04
C THR A 333 -44.64 -18.09 29.09
N ARG A 334 -45.23 -17.71 27.96
CA ARG A 334 -46.67 -17.67 27.75
C ARG A 334 -47.13 -19.11 27.62
N SER A 335 -47.47 -19.71 28.76
CA SER A 335 -48.10 -21.02 28.83
C SER A 335 -49.32 -21.05 27.91
N GLY A 336 -49.40 -22.06 27.06
CA GLY A 336 -50.52 -22.21 26.14
C GLY A 336 -51.76 -22.71 26.88
N THR A 337 -52.89 -22.02 26.70
CA THR A 337 -54.22 -22.58 26.98
C THR A 337 -54.93 -22.77 25.65
N THR A 338 -55.34 -24.00 25.38
CA THR A 338 -55.93 -24.43 24.11
C THR A 338 -57.30 -23.78 23.87
N GLY A 339 -57.52 -23.20 22.68
CA GLY A 339 -58.77 -22.52 22.31
C GLY A 339 -59.31 -23.00 20.96
N THR A 340 -60.45 -23.69 21.00
CA THR A 340 -61.04 -24.49 19.90
C THR A 340 -61.43 -23.69 18.64
N TYR A 341 -61.42 -24.38 17.50
CA TYR A 341 -61.82 -23.91 16.16
C TYR A 341 -63.20 -23.25 16.07
N ALA A 342 -63.33 -22.22 15.21
CA ALA A 342 -64.59 -21.77 14.62
C ALA A 342 -64.36 -21.08 13.26
N THR A 343 -64.19 -21.85 12.18
CA THR A 343 -64.02 -21.30 10.82
C THR A 343 -65.38 -21.07 10.16
N ALA A 344 -65.86 -19.82 10.15
CA ALA A 344 -67.15 -19.48 9.54
C ALA A 344 -67.06 -19.38 8.00
N THR A 345 -67.68 -20.33 7.30
CA THR A 345 -67.86 -20.27 5.83
C THR A 345 -69.31 -20.00 5.44
N ARG A 346 -69.61 -18.79 4.99
CA ARG A 346 -70.83 -18.46 4.23
C ARG A 346 -70.52 -18.44 2.74
N SER A 347 -71.17 -19.32 1.97
CA SER A 347 -71.50 -19.06 0.56
C SER A 347 -72.78 -19.80 0.17
N ARG A 348 -73.31 -19.54 -1.03
CA ARG A 348 -74.75 -19.66 -1.35
C ARG A 348 -74.98 -20.18 -2.78
N ALA A 349 -75.99 -21.05 -2.93
CA ALA A 349 -76.44 -21.65 -4.21
C ALA A 349 -75.40 -22.56 -4.90
N GLY A 350 -75.77 -23.45 -5.85
CA GLY A 350 -77.11 -23.87 -6.29
C GLY A 350 -77.06 -24.46 -7.72
N ALA A 351 -78.15 -25.12 -8.13
CA ALA A 351 -78.38 -25.76 -9.45
C ALA A 351 -77.58 -27.05 -9.79
N GLU A 352 -78.33 -28.16 -9.85
CA GLU A 352 -78.44 -29.17 -10.91
C GLU A 352 -77.25 -29.52 -11.84
N GLY A 353 -76.99 -30.82 -12.00
CA GLY A 353 -76.18 -31.38 -13.09
C GLY A 353 -76.11 -32.91 -13.07
N ARG A 354 -76.56 -33.59 -14.14
CA ARG A 354 -76.51 -35.06 -14.29
C ARG A 354 -75.12 -35.51 -14.77
N GLY A 355 -74.64 -36.68 -14.34
CA GLY A 355 -73.46 -37.31 -14.97
C GLY A 355 -72.94 -38.59 -14.32
N THR A 356 -72.90 -39.67 -15.09
CA THR A 356 -72.10 -40.89 -14.88
C THR A 356 -70.60 -40.58 -14.66
N GLY A 357 -69.79 -41.33 -13.90
CA GLY A 357 -70.06 -42.56 -13.16
C GLY A 357 -69.06 -43.69 -13.46
N THR A 358 -68.03 -43.87 -12.63
CA THR A 358 -67.16 -45.07 -12.56
C THR A 358 -66.53 -45.20 -11.17
N ARG A 359 -66.30 -46.43 -10.68
CA ARG A 359 -65.59 -46.72 -9.42
C ARG A 359 -64.17 -47.23 -9.69
N SER A 360 -63.18 -46.70 -8.96
CA SER A 360 -61.95 -47.43 -8.61
C SER A 360 -61.28 -46.83 -7.36
N ARG A 361 -60.67 -47.69 -6.54
CA ARG A 361 -60.00 -47.46 -5.23
C ARG A 361 -58.88 -48.52 -5.13
N PRO A 362 -57.92 -48.42 -4.19
CA PRO A 362 -57.23 -47.26 -3.61
C PRO A 362 -55.68 -47.51 -3.55
N ALA A 363 -54.98 -46.92 -2.57
CA ALA A 363 -53.64 -47.29 -2.05
C ALA A 363 -52.41 -47.02 -2.96
N ALA A 364 -51.18 -46.85 -2.44
CA ALA A 364 -50.70 -46.39 -1.12
C ALA A 364 -49.20 -46.02 -1.21
N ASP A 365 -48.67 -45.36 -0.16
CA ASP A 365 -47.25 -45.15 0.15
C ASP A 365 -46.38 -44.37 -0.86
N GLY A 366 -45.24 -43.75 -0.49
CA GLY A 366 -44.69 -43.54 0.85
C GLY A 366 -43.32 -42.83 0.80
N TYR A 367 -42.98 -42.09 1.86
CA TYR A 367 -41.69 -41.43 2.13
C TYR A 367 -41.22 -40.28 1.21
N GLY A 368 -40.53 -39.33 1.84
CA GLY A 368 -39.73 -38.28 1.21
C GLY A 368 -38.69 -37.77 2.21
N THR A 369 -37.79 -36.87 1.81
CA THR A 369 -36.91 -36.19 2.79
C THR A 369 -36.51 -34.80 2.30
N ALA A 370 -36.47 -33.83 3.22
CA ALA A 370 -36.49 -32.40 2.90
C ALA A 370 -35.19 -31.85 2.29
N ALA A 371 -35.33 -31.01 1.27
CA ALA A 371 -34.30 -30.06 0.87
C ALA A 371 -34.18 -28.92 1.90
N ARG A 372 -32.96 -28.48 2.21
CA ARG A 372 -32.68 -27.51 3.28
C ARG A 372 -32.26 -26.14 2.73
N SER A 373 -33.23 -25.35 2.28
CA SER A 373 -32.98 -23.96 1.90
C SER A 373 -32.53 -23.12 3.11
N ARG A 374 -31.47 -22.32 2.93
CA ARG A 374 -31.15 -21.19 3.82
C ARG A 374 -31.61 -19.92 3.14
N THR A 375 -32.34 -19.09 3.87
CA THR A 375 -32.75 -17.76 3.44
C THR A 375 -31.54 -16.85 3.23
N VAL A 376 -31.65 -15.97 2.24
CA VAL A 376 -30.76 -14.83 2.04
C VAL A 376 -31.51 -13.60 2.54
N GLU A 377 -30.93 -12.84 3.46
CA GLU A 377 -31.49 -11.56 3.89
C GLU A 377 -31.24 -10.49 2.81
N GLU A 378 -32.32 -10.03 2.20
CA GLU A 378 -32.32 -8.92 1.25
C GLU A 378 -32.23 -7.59 2.01
N TYR A 379 -31.38 -6.66 1.54
CA TYR A 379 -31.28 -5.31 2.10
C TYR A 379 -31.51 -4.27 0.99
N GLY A 380 -32.49 -3.39 1.23
CA GLY A 380 -33.10 -2.53 0.20
C GLY A 380 -32.12 -1.61 -0.54
N GLY A 381 -32.37 -1.44 -1.84
CA GLY A 381 -31.59 -0.58 -2.72
C GLY A 381 -32.04 0.87 -2.76
N TYR A 382 -31.20 1.72 -3.35
CA TYR A 382 -31.57 3.05 -3.83
C TYR A 382 -31.57 3.04 -5.35
N GLY A 383 -32.76 3.12 -5.96
CA GLY A 383 -32.92 3.10 -7.42
C GLY A 383 -32.91 4.52 -8.01
N THR A 384 -31.95 4.81 -8.89
CA THR A 384 -32.00 5.98 -9.78
C THR A 384 -32.54 5.56 -11.15
N ALA A 385 -33.73 6.04 -11.50
CA ALA A 385 -34.41 5.62 -12.72
C ALA A 385 -33.79 6.23 -13.98
N THR A 386 -33.54 5.40 -14.99
CA THR A 386 -33.37 5.83 -16.39
C THR A 386 -34.25 4.97 -17.29
N ARG A 387 -35.08 5.63 -18.12
CA ARG A 387 -36.00 4.93 -19.04
C ARG A 387 -35.24 4.44 -20.27
N SER A 388 -35.42 3.18 -20.64
CA SER A 388 -35.13 2.67 -21.98
C SER A 388 -36.42 2.13 -22.60
N ARG A 389 -36.67 2.44 -23.87
CA ARG A 389 -37.83 1.92 -24.63
C ARG A 389 -37.47 0.54 -25.21
N PRO A 390 -38.42 -0.40 -25.29
CA PRO A 390 -38.25 -1.59 -26.13
C PRO A 390 -38.32 -1.21 -27.62
N ARG A 391 -37.69 -2.03 -28.47
CA ARG A 391 -37.99 -2.14 -29.90
C ARG A 391 -38.21 -3.62 -30.23
N PRO A 392 -39.04 -3.98 -31.23
CA PRO A 392 -39.40 -5.37 -31.49
C PRO A 392 -38.28 -6.17 -32.15
N ALA A 393 -38.43 -7.48 -32.16
CA ALA A 393 -37.74 -8.37 -33.09
C ALA A 393 -38.55 -8.52 -34.39
N ASP A 394 -37.90 -8.96 -35.46
CA ASP A 394 -38.53 -9.62 -36.60
C ASP A 394 -37.61 -10.76 -37.12
N PRO A 395 -38.15 -11.78 -37.83
CA PRO A 395 -37.43 -13.01 -38.17
C PRO A 395 -36.97 -13.06 -39.64
N TYR A 396 -36.67 -14.28 -40.12
CA TYR A 396 -36.08 -14.66 -41.42
C TYR A 396 -34.59 -14.31 -41.59
N GLY A 397 -33.74 -15.17 -42.18
CA GLY A 397 -33.96 -16.58 -42.55
C GLY A 397 -32.97 -17.07 -43.62
N THR A 398 -32.44 -18.30 -43.46
CA THR A 398 -31.60 -19.07 -44.42
C THR A 398 -30.24 -18.44 -44.85
N GLY A 399 -29.16 -19.19 -45.10
CA GLY A 399 -28.92 -20.63 -44.97
C GLY A 399 -27.48 -21.02 -45.38
N ALA A 400 -27.15 -22.33 -45.28
CA ALA A 400 -26.15 -23.14 -46.02
C ALA A 400 -24.97 -22.47 -46.80
N ARG A 401 -23.72 -23.00 -46.85
CA ARG A 401 -23.20 -24.36 -46.56
C ARG A 401 -21.64 -24.39 -46.46
N ALA A 402 -21.12 -25.56 -46.09
CA ALA A 402 -19.79 -26.20 -46.28
C ALA A 402 -18.89 -25.78 -47.49
N ALA A 403 -17.60 -26.17 -47.63
CA ALA A 403 -16.50 -26.69 -46.76
C ALA A 403 -15.20 -26.96 -47.62
N ALA A 404 -14.10 -27.40 -46.99
CA ALA A 404 -12.77 -27.82 -47.55
C ALA A 404 -11.90 -26.69 -48.20
N ASP A 405 -10.57 -26.54 -48.04
CA ASP A 405 -9.35 -27.41 -47.91
C ASP A 405 -8.68 -27.72 -49.29
N PRO A 406 -7.39 -28.14 -49.42
CA PRO A 406 -6.19 -27.28 -49.38
C PRO A 406 -5.18 -27.42 -50.58
N GLY A 407 -4.08 -26.64 -50.58
CA GLY A 407 -2.88 -26.78 -51.44
C GLY A 407 -2.65 -25.65 -52.47
N THR A 408 -1.46 -25.42 -53.07
CA THR A 408 -0.10 -26.00 -52.90
C THR A 408 0.99 -25.16 -53.62
N VAL A 409 2.23 -25.11 -53.08
CA VAL A 409 3.56 -25.11 -53.79
C VAL A 409 3.89 -24.04 -54.87
N ARG A 410 4.96 -23.22 -54.67
CA ARG A 410 6.31 -23.33 -55.34
C ARG A 410 7.32 -22.21 -54.98
N THR A 411 8.62 -22.54 -55.10
CA THR A 411 9.84 -21.69 -55.12
C THR A 411 10.57 -21.92 -56.47
N PRO A 412 11.63 -21.17 -56.95
CA PRO A 412 12.96 -21.01 -56.32
C PRO A 412 13.68 -19.64 -56.58
N ALA A 413 15.01 -19.59 -56.39
CA ALA A 413 15.86 -18.39 -56.26
C ALA A 413 16.97 -18.23 -57.35
N VAL A 414 17.62 -17.04 -57.41
CA VAL A 414 18.92 -16.69 -58.06
C VAL A 414 19.52 -15.50 -57.24
N VAL A 415 20.61 -15.63 -56.45
CA VAL A 415 22.08 -15.49 -56.71
C VAL A 415 22.64 -14.04 -56.77
N SER A 416 23.85 -13.85 -56.19
CA SER A 416 24.64 -12.60 -55.98
C SER A 416 25.76 -12.42 -57.07
N PRO A 417 26.96 -11.78 -56.90
CA PRO A 417 27.61 -10.93 -55.87
C PRO A 417 27.73 -9.46 -56.37
N SER A 418 28.73 -8.57 -56.16
CA SER A 418 29.99 -8.38 -55.36
C SER A 418 30.13 -6.84 -55.08
N GLU A 419 31.11 -6.16 -54.45
CA GLU A 419 32.58 -6.19 -54.17
C GLU A 419 32.84 -5.30 -52.89
N GLY A 420 34.02 -5.07 -52.30
CA GLY A 420 35.38 -5.63 -52.44
C GLY A 420 36.52 -4.66 -51.99
N LEU A 421 37.52 -5.14 -51.21
CA LEU A 421 38.87 -4.55 -50.96
C LEU A 421 38.94 -3.26 -50.06
N ARG A 422 40.01 -2.94 -49.29
CA ARG A 422 41.27 -3.65 -48.90
C ARG A 422 41.89 -3.12 -47.57
N THR A 423 42.88 -3.84 -47.04
CA THR A 423 43.72 -3.58 -45.82
C THR A 423 45.21 -3.38 -46.23
N PRO A 424 46.31 -3.61 -45.45
CA PRO A 424 46.61 -3.61 -43.98
C PRO A 424 47.96 -2.88 -43.56
N GLY A 425 48.37 -2.96 -42.27
CA GLY A 425 49.77 -2.72 -41.77
C GLY A 425 49.84 -2.50 -40.24
N ALA A 426 50.55 -3.27 -39.38
CA ALA A 426 52.01 -3.47 -39.17
C ALA A 426 52.68 -2.37 -38.28
N LEU A 427 53.61 -2.58 -37.33
CA LEU A 427 54.42 -3.75 -36.86
C LEU A 427 55.13 -3.43 -35.49
N ARG A 428 55.48 -4.46 -34.66
CA ARG A 428 56.39 -4.47 -33.46
C ARG A 428 56.03 -3.56 -32.24
N ALA A 429 56.19 -3.87 -30.94
CA ALA A 429 56.89 -4.86 -30.09
C ALA A 429 58.23 -4.43 -29.45
N LEU A 430 58.32 -4.38 -28.09
CA LEU A 430 59.54 -4.53 -27.27
C LEU A 430 59.28 -4.66 -25.73
N HIS A 431 60.03 -5.57 -25.08
CA HIS A 431 60.44 -5.76 -23.66
C HIS A 431 59.62 -5.38 -22.39
N ALA A 432 60.05 -6.01 -21.28
CA ALA A 432 59.65 -5.91 -19.85
C ALA A 432 60.95 -5.69 -18.99
N PRO A 433 61.05 -5.84 -17.64
CA PRO A 433 60.07 -6.22 -16.60
C PRO A 433 60.10 -5.30 -15.33
N THR A 434 59.63 -5.81 -14.17
CA THR A 434 59.54 -5.15 -12.84
C THR A 434 60.86 -5.17 -12.05
N PRO A 435 61.02 -4.39 -10.94
CA PRO A 435 60.71 -4.94 -9.60
C PRO A 435 60.27 -3.93 -8.48
N PRO A 436 59.54 -4.41 -7.47
CA PRO A 436 59.64 -4.00 -6.05
C PRO A 436 60.09 -5.21 -5.17
N PRO A 437 60.16 -5.13 -3.82
CA PRO A 437 60.28 -3.99 -2.89
C PRO A 437 61.58 -4.07 -2.02
N ALA A 438 61.75 -3.19 -1.02
CA ALA A 438 62.70 -3.38 0.09
C ALA A 438 62.16 -2.80 1.42
N PRO A 439 62.52 -3.34 2.61
CA PRO A 439 61.79 -3.04 3.86
C PRO A 439 62.62 -2.43 5.01
N HIS A 440 61.96 -1.62 5.83
CA HIS A 440 62.28 -1.42 7.24
C HIS A 440 60.98 -1.33 8.05
N ALA A 441 60.85 -1.69 9.33
CA ALA A 441 61.48 -2.68 10.22
C ALA A 441 61.19 -2.19 11.65
N LEU A 442 60.49 -3.01 12.45
CA LEU A 442 60.51 -3.07 13.93
C LEU A 442 60.33 -1.75 14.74
N GLY A 443 59.25 -1.67 15.52
CA GLY A 443 59.02 -0.55 16.44
C GLY A 443 57.78 -0.70 17.33
N ALA A 444 57.81 -1.62 18.28
CA ALA A 444 56.79 -1.77 19.34
C ALA A 444 57.46 -2.11 20.68
N PRO A 445 56.78 -1.98 21.84
CA PRO A 445 55.54 -1.26 22.13
C PRO A 445 55.73 -0.16 23.21
N HIS A 446 54.71 0.67 23.46
CA HIS A 446 54.48 1.21 24.82
C HIS A 446 52.99 1.46 25.09
N SER A 447 52.66 1.60 26.37
CA SER A 447 51.32 1.40 26.92
C SER A 447 50.85 2.59 27.76
N THR A 448 49.52 2.75 27.84
CA THR A 448 48.81 3.47 28.92
C THR A 448 49.04 4.98 29.01
N HIS A 449 48.07 5.79 28.54
CA HIS A 449 47.14 6.49 29.46
C HIS A 449 46.01 7.24 28.75
N MET A 450 44.90 7.40 29.48
CA MET A 450 43.90 8.49 29.46
C MET A 450 43.38 9.09 28.13
N THR A 451 42.06 8.96 27.97
CA THR A 451 41.06 10.04 27.74
C THR A 451 41.51 11.43 27.26
N GLN A 452 40.63 12.04 26.45
CA GLN A 452 40.48 13.49 26.19
C GLN A 452 41.32 14.07 25.02
N ASN A 453 40.70 14.14 23.84
CA ASN A 453 40.35 15.47 23.31
C ASN A 453 39.04 15.46 22.51
N ARG A 454 38.23 16.53 22.67
CA ARG A 454 37.01 16.82 21.92
C ARG A 454 36.82 18.35 21.93
N ARG A 455 37.45 19.03 20.97
CA ARG A 455 37.32 20.45 20.56
C ARG A 455 38.67 20.88 19.95
N GLU A 456 38.83 20.79 18.65
CA GLU A 456 39.81 21.62 17.92
C GLU A 456 39.50 21.65 16.42
N TYR A 457 38.62 22.57 16.01
CA TYR A 457 38.46 23.07 14.63
C TYR A 457 37.57 24.33 14.69
N ALA A 458 38.10 25.41 15.28
CA ALA A 458 37.34 26.64 15.57
C ALA A 458 38.24 27.89 15.60
N SER A 459 39.08 28.09 14.57
CA SER A 459 40.06 29.19 14.52
C SER A 459 40.47 29.61 13.10
N GLN A 460 39.60 30.38 12.42
CA GLN A 460 39.93 31.29 11.31
C GLN A 460 38.69 32.20 11.09
N ILE A 461 38.57 33.28 11.86
CA ILE A 461 39.10 34.63 11.58
C ILE A 461 38.36 35.34 10.43
N PHE A 462 37.38 36.17 10.82
CA PHE A 462 37.07 37.42 10.12
C PHE A 462 36.59 38.46 11.15
N THR A 463 37.25 39.61 11.22
CA THR A 463 36.95 40.67 12.19
C THR A 463 36.12 41.80 11.56
N PRO A 464 34.99 42.22 12.16
CA PRO A 464 34.20 43.34 11.65
C PRO A 464 34.84 44.69 12.01
N SER A 465 34.68 45.69 11.13
CA SER A 465 35.00 47.10 11.39
C SER A 465 33.69 47.93 11.41
N PRO A 466 33.52 48.91 12.32
CA PRO A 466 32.21 49.52 12.57
C PRO A 466 31.92 50.77 11.73
N ALA A 467 30.75 50.84 11.08
CA ALA A 467 30.18 52.08 10.57
C ALA A 467 28.63 52.05 10.43
N ARG A 468 27.98 53.04 11.05
CA ARG A 468 26.67 53.64 10.74
C ARG A 468 25.45 52.72 10.50
N GLN A 469 24.54 52.70 11.48
CA GLN A 469 23.13 52.36 11.27
C GLN A 469 22.38 53.53 10.59
N PRO A 470 21.38 53.28 9.73
CA PRO A 470 20.31 54.22 9.44
C PRO A 470 19.17 54.08 10.46
N GLU A 471 18.61 55.19 10.92
CA GLU A 471 17.43 55.21 11.80
C GLU A 471 16.15 54.85 11.02
N TYR A 472 15.21 54.16 11.69
CA TYR A 472 13.81 54.08 11.26
C TYR A 472 12.91 54.32 12.49
N PRO A 473 11.87 55.16 12.39
CA PRO A 473 11.09 55.60 13.55
C PRO A 473 10.13 54.52 14.07
N ALA A 474 9.96 54.48 15.39
CA ALA A 474 8.99 53.60 16.04
C ALA A 474 7.56 54.13 15.94
N PRO A 475 6.54 53.27 15.71
CA PRO A 475 5.13 53.67 15.77
C PRO A 475 4.66 53.88 17.23
N PRO A 476 3.76 54.84 17.50
CA PRO A 476 3.34 55.17 18.87
C PRO A 476 2.31 54.18 19.45
N LEU A 477 2.37 53.96 20.77
CA LEU A 477 1.41 53.16 21.53
C LEU A 477 0.55 54.03 22.47
N ARG A 478 -0.68 54.35 22.04
CA ARG A 478 -1.88 54.78 22.81
C ARG A 478 -2.97 55.16 21.77
N GLY A 479 -4.26 54.91 21.95
CA GLY A 479 -4.97 54.15 22.98
C GLY A 479 -6.50 54.31 22.81
N SER A 480 -7.28 53.29 23.19
CA SER A 480 -8.74 53.32 23.40
C SER A 480 -9.65 54.12 22.43
N ALA A 481 -10.32 53.42 21.52
CA ALA A 481 -11.62 53.84 20.99
C ALA A 481 -12.54 52.62 20.83
N PHE A 482 -13.78 52.72 21.32
CA PHE A 482 -14.84 51.71 21.17
C PHE A 482 -15.70 52.03 19.92
N SER A 483 -16.58 51.10 19.55
CA SER A 483 -17.59 51.19 18.47
C SER A 483 -17.12 50.93 17.02
N GLN A 484 -18.09 50.80 16.10
CA GLN A 484 -17.95 50.57 14.65
C GLN A 484 -17.41 49.21 14.13
N VAL A 485 -17.79 48.08 14.74
CA VAL A 485 -17.96 46.80 13.99
C VAL A 485 -19.22 46.06 14.45
N ARG A 486 -20.41 46.66 14.26
CA ARG A 486 -21.69 45.99 14.59
C ARG A 486 -22.83 46.31 13.61
N GLU A 487 -22.51 46.52 12.33
CA GLU A 487 -23.49 46.94 11.31
C GLU A 487 -23.26 46.24 9.96
N SER A 488 -23.20 44.91 9.98
CA SER A 488 -23.11 44.06 8.77
C SER A 488 -23.91 42.75 8.87
N LEU A 489 -24.86 42.67 9.81
CA LEU A 489 -25.76 41.52 10.01
C LEU A 489 -27.22 41.95 10.12
N ARG A 490 -27.81 42.37 9.00
CA ARG A 490 -29.26 42.37 8.70
C ARG A 490 -29.49 42.61 7.20
N VAL A 491 -30.74 42.42 6.76
CA VAL A 491 -31.22 42.63 5.38
C VAL A 491 -30.69 41.62 4.34
N ARG A 492 -31.17 40.37 4.42
CA ARG A 492 -31.63 39.65 3.22
C ARG A 492 -32.61 38.48 3.52
N ASP A 493 -33.68 38.82 4.23
CA ASP A 493 -34.98 38.15 4.10
C ASP A 493 -35.98 39.20 3.58
N GLY A 494 -36.79 38.84 2.59
CA GLY A 494 -37.62 39.75 1.80
C GLY A 494 -37.71 39.32 0.35
#